data_AF-A0A2V7M7Y4-F1
#
_entry.id   AF-A0A2V7M7Y4-F1
#
_cell.length_a   1.000
_cell.length_b   1.000
_cell.length_c   1.000
_cell.angle_alpha   90.00
_cell.angle_beta   90.00
_cell.angle_gamma   90.00
#
_symmetry.space_group_name_H-M   'P 1'
#
loop_
_entity.id
_entity.type
_entity.pdbx_description
1 polymer ?
#
loop_
_entity_poly.entity_id
_entity_poly.type
_entity_poly.pdbx_seq_one_letter_code
_entity_poly.pdbx_strand_id
1 'polypeptide(L)'
;MSVGAHPTPQPTMYHQHPVGRHFVQVCTTSPCNICGAEAVVKAFLDATGAKELGATSPDGKWTVIEVECLGACGFATPVLINDDFIESVTPDKVSDLVRKYK
;
A
#
# COMPACT_ATOMS: atom_id res chain seq x y z
N MET A 1 -25.06 12.67 16.10
CA MET A 1 -23.72 13.25 15.87
C MET A 1 -22.93 12.20 15.13
N SER A 2 -22.58 12.50 13.88
CA SER A 2 -22.23 11.56 12.82
C SER A 2 -21.20 10.51 13.22
N VAL A 3 -21.63 9.25 13.34
CA VAL A 3 -20.72 8.12 13.14
C VAL A 3 -20.41 8.10 11.64
N GLY A 4 -19.30 8.76 11.29
CA GLY A 4 -18.82 8.79 9.92
C GLY A 4 -18.71 7.36 9.40
N ALA A 5 -19.23 7.11 8.21
CA ALA A 5 -19.10 5.86 7.50
C ALA A 5 -17.61 5.51 7.38
N HIS A 6 -17.08 4.76 8.35
CA HIS A 6 -15.87 3.99 8.13
C HIS A 6 -16.31 2.84 7.24
N PRO A 7 -15.78 2.72 6.01
CA PRO A 7 -16.02 1.55 5.20
C PRO A 7 -15.68 0.33 6.07
N THR A 8 -16.63 -0.60 6.14
CA THR A 8 -16.54 -1.81 6.96
C THR A 8 -15.18 -2.47 6.78
N PRO A 9 -14.61 -3.12 7.81
CA PRO A 9 -13.41 -3.95 7.66
C PRO A 9 -13.76 -5.13 6.74
N GLN A 10 -13.65 -4.89 5.44
CA GLN A 10 -13.81 -5.89 4.40
C GLN A 10 -12.58 -6.80 4.45
N PRO A 11 -12.71 -8.10 4.17
CA PRO A 11 -11.53 -8.94 3.97
C PRO A 11 -10.67 -8.28 2.88
N THR A 12 -9.47 -7.82 3.24
CA THR A 12 -8.55 -7.05 2.38
C THR A 12 -8.19 -7.76 1.08
N MET A 13 -8.41 -9.08 1.02
CA MET A 13 -8.12 -9.95 -0.11
C MET A 13 -9.26 -10.07 -1.13
N TYR A 14 -10.51 -9.73 -0.79
CA TYR A 14 -11.64 -9.80 -1.72
C TYR A 14 -11.97 -8.41 -2.26
N HIS A 15 -11.47 -8.13 -3.47
CA HIS A 15 -11.68 -6.85 -4.13
C HIS A 15 -13.10 -6.76 -4.72
N GLN A 16 -13.95 -5.91 -4.14
CA GLN A 16 -15.30 -5.65 -4.68
C GLN A 16 -15.29 -4.66 -5.86
N HIS A 17 -14.16 -4.02 -6.10
CA HIS A 17 -13.95 -3.04 -7.18
C HIS A 17 -12.75 -3.48 -8.03
N PRO A 18 -12.71 -3.13 -9.32
CA PRO A 18 -11.58 -3.46 -10.18
C PRO A 18 -10.31 -2.79 -9.66
N VAL A 19 -9.36 -3.60 -9.22
CA VAL A 19 -8.01 -3.17 -8.87
C VAL A 19 -7.14 -3.11 -10.11
N GLY A 20 -6.10 -2.28 -10.07
CA GLY A 20 -5.06 -2.27 -11.08
C GLY A 20 -4.29 -3.60 -11.12
N ARG A 21 -3.50 -3.78 -12.19
CA ARG A 21 -2.66 -4.97 -12.39
C ARG A 21 -1.68 -5.25 -11.22
N HIS A 22 -1.25 -4.21 -10.54
CA HIS A 22 -0.36 -4.25 -9.39
C HIS A 22 -1.08 -3.67 -8.17
N PHE A 23 -1.38 -4.55 -7.22
CA PHE A 23 -2.02 -4.21 -5.97
C PHE A 23 -0.98 -4.08 -4.87
N VAL A 24 -0.72 -2.86 -4.42
CA VAL A 24 0.29 -2.51 -3.42
C VAL A 24 -0.39 -2.36 -2.07
N GLN A 25 0.04 -3.15 -1.11
CA GLN A 25 -0.46 -3.17 0.27
C GLN A 25 0.68 -2.79 1.21
N VAL A 26 0.56 -1.64 1.86
CA VAL A 26 1.57 -1.13 2.79
C VAL A 26 1.08 -1.26 4.22
N CYS A 27 1.85 -1.92 5.09
CA CYS A 27 1.51 -2.02 6.50
C CYS A 27 1.70 -0.68 7.21
N THR A 28 0.62 -0.10 7.75
CA THR A 28 0.64 1.18 8.49
C THR A 28 0.38 1.02 9.99
N THR A 29 0.37 -0.21 10.51
CA THR A 29 0.22 -0.47 11.95
C THR A 29 1.34 0.20 12.77
N SER A 30 1.08 0.53 14.04
CA SER A 30 1.98 1.25 14.96
C SER A 30 3.49 0.94 14.84
N PRO A 31 3.96 -0.32 14.83
CA PRO A 31 5.40 -0.59 14.70
C PRO A 31 5.97 -0.13 13.35
N CYS A 32 5.23 -0.33 12.27
CA CYS A 32 5.66 0.09 10.93
C CYS A 32 5.56 1.61 10.77
N ASN A 33 4.58 2.25 11.42
CA ASN A 33 4.47 3.70 11.33
C ASN A 33 5.62 4.43 12.02
N ILE A 34 6.10 3.92 13.17
CA ILE A 34 7.31 4.46 13.83
C ILE A 34 8.54 4.31 12.92
N CYS A 35 8.60 3.27 12.11
CA CYS A 35 9.65 3.06 11.10
C CYS A 35 9.48 3.91 9.83
N GLY A 36 8.43 4.74 9.74
CA GLY A 36 8.20 5.64 8.60
C GLY A 36 7.29 5.07 7.50
N ALA A 37 6.33 4.20 7.84
CA ALA A 37 5.36 3.66 6.87
C ALA A 37 4.60 4.76 6.09
N GLU A 38 4.19 5.84 6.75
CA GLU A 38 3.53 6.98 6.08
C GLU A 38 4.37 7.58 4.93
N ALA A 39 5.69 7.66 5.10
CA ALA A 39 6.58 8.16 4.06
C ALA A 39 6.65 7.20 2.86
N VAL A 40 6.63 5.89 3.12
CA VAL A 40 6.61 4.85 2.08
C VAL A 40 5.29 4.89 1.30
N VAL A 41 4.15 4.98 2.00
CA VAL A 41 2.83 5.13 1.37
C VAL A 41 2.81 6.34 0.43
N LYS A 42 3.27 7.50 0.91
CA LYS A 42 3.34 8.72 0.10
C LYS A 42 4.24 8.55 -1.13
N ALA A 43 5.38 7.89 -0.98
CA ALA A 43 6.28 7.61 -2.10
C ALA A 43 5.63 6.68 -3.15
N PHE A 44 4.80 5.72 -2.73
CA PHE A 44 4.06 4.86 -3.67
C PHE A 44 2.99 5.65 -4.43
N LEU A 45 2.24 6.53 -3.75
CA LEU A 45 1.25 7.39 -4.41
C LEU A 45 1.91 8.28 -5.47
N ASP A 46 3.04 8.91 -5.13
CA ASP A 46 3.79 9.77 -6.04
C ASP A 46 4.37 8.98 -7.25
N ALA A 47 4.98 7.82 -7.00
CA ALA A 47 5.60 7.01 -8.04
C ALA A 47 4.60 6.33 -8.99
N THR A 48 3.41 5.97 -8.49
CA THR A 48 2.37 5.27 -9.27
C THR A 48 1.35 6.22 -9.89
N GLY A 49 1.29 7.47 -9.44
CA GLY A 49 0.28 8.45 -9.86
C GLY A 49 -1.12 8.20 -9.28
N ALA A 50 -1.26 7.27 -8.33
CA ALA A 50 -2.50 7.09 -7.58
C ALA A 50 -2.74 8.33 -6.70
N LYS A 51 -3.91 8.96 -6.84
CA LYS A 51 -4.22 10.22 -6.14
C LYS A 51 -4.63 10.03 -4.68
N GLU A 52 -5.19 8.87 -4.36
CA GLU A 52 -5.77 8.54 -3.07
C GLU A 52 -5.58 7.06 -2.75
N LEU A 53 -5.61 6.71 -1.46
CA LEU A 53 -5.51 5.33 -1.01
C LEU A 53 -6.77 4.56 -1.38
N GLY A 54 -6.59 3.34 -1.87
CA GLY A 54 -7.65 2.49 -2.40
C GLY A 54 -8.07 2.81 -3.83
N ALA A 55 -7.62 3.91 -4.43
CA ALA A 55 -7.90 4.21 -5.83
C ALA A 55 -6.86 3.61 -6.77
N THR A 56 -7.35 3.27 -7.96
CA THR A 56 -6.51 2.85 -9.08
C THR A 56 -5.95 4.08 -9.80
N SER A 57 -4.64 4.06 -10.08
CA SER A 57 -3.95 5.05 -10.89
C SER A 57 -4.63 5.24 -12.25
N PRO A 58 -4.60 6.44 -12.86
CA PRO A 58 -5.23 6.71 -14.16
C PRO A 58 -4.76 5.78 -15.29
N ASP A 59 -3.57 5.18 -15.18
CA ASP A 59 -3.07 4.17 -16.11
C ASP A 59 -3.75 2.79 -15.97
N GLY A 60 -4.59 2.59 -14.95
CA GLY A 60 -5.24 1.30 -14.65
C GLY A 60 -4.27 0.21 -14.15
N LYS A 61 -3.00 0.55 -13.91
CA LYS A 61 -1.95 -0.43 -13.60
C LYS A 61 -1.71 -0.62 -12.11
N TRP A 62 -1.96 0.39 -11.28
CA TRP A 62 -1.55 0.41 -9.88
C TRP A 62 -2.72 0.75 -8.98
N THR A 63 -2.87 0.03 -7.88
CA THR A 63 -3.76 0.40 -6.76
C THR A 63 -2.92 0.34 -5.49
N VAL A 64 -2.94 1.42 -4.70
CA VAL A 64 -2.17 1.51 -3.46
C VAL A 64 -3.14 1.58 -2.29
N ILE A 65 -3.03 0.67 -1.34
CA ILE A 65 -3.86 0.60 -0.15
C ILE A 65 -2.99 0.49 1.10
N GLU A 66 -3.47 1.07 2.19
CA GLU A 66 -2.93 0.82 3.52
C GLU A 66 -3.60 -0.42 4.12
N VAL A 67 -2.80 -1.29 4.71
CA VAL A 67 -3.29 -2.51 5.37
C VAL A 67 -2.79 -2.56 6.80
N GLU A 68 -3.50 -3.36 7.58
CA GLU A 68 -3.08 -3.74 8.92
C GLU A 68 -1.84 -4.67 8.88
N CYS A 69 -1.53 -5.26 10.03
CA CYS A 69 -0.33 -6.04 10.22
C CYS A 69 -0.17 -7.19 9.20
N LEU A 70 0.92 -7.15 8.44
CA LEU A 70 1.35 -8.21 7.53
C LEU A 70 2.14 -9.34 8.23
N GLY A 71 2.25 -9.33 9.56
CA GLY A 71 2.92 -10.38 10.34
C GLY A 71 4.45 -10.37 10.25
N ALA A 72 5.05 -9.29 9.74
CA ALA A 72 6.49 -9.21 9.46
C ALA A 72 7.20 -8.08 10.24
N CYS A 73 6.83 -7.90 11.51
CA CYS A 73 7.39 -6.87 12.40
C CYS A 73 8.92 -6.98 12.63
N GLY A 74 9.57 -8.05 12.14
CA GLY A 74 11.03 -8.18 12.14
C GLY A 74 11.74 -7.32 11.08
N PHE A 75 10.99 -6.75 10.13
CA PHE A 75 11.53 -5.90 9.05
C PHE A 75 10.93 -4.50 9.11
N ALA A 76 11.69 -3.49 8.68
CA ALA A 76 11.20 -2.12 8.62
C ALA A 76 10.16 -1.99 7.48
N THR A 77 8.94 -1.58 7.78
CA THR A 77 7.87 -1.30 6.80
C THR A 77 7.76 -2.35 5.67
N PRO A 78 7.18 -3.54 5.94
CA PRO A 78 6.90 -4.53 4.90
C PRO A 78 5.81 -4.05 3.94
N VAL A 79 5.96 -4.42 2.67
CA VAL A 79 5.01 -4.12 1.59
C VAL A 79 4.73 -5.39 0.80
N LEU A 80 3.47 -5.61 0.46
CA LEU A 80 3.06 -6.73 -0.39
C LEU A 80 2.59 -6.16 -1.74
N ILE A 81 3.18 -6.61 -2.84
CA ILE A 81 2.74 -6.25 -4.19
C ILE A 81 2.22 -7.49 -4.88
N ASN A 82 0.91 -7.58 -5.07
CA ASN A 82 0.22 -8.81 -5.47
C ASN A 82 0.58 -9.96 -4.52
N ASP A 83 1.50 -10.85 -4.92
CA ASP A 83 1.99 -11.99 -4.13
C ASP A 83 3.44 -11.81 -3.66
N ASP A 84 4.15 -10.78 -4.14
CA ASP A 84 5.53 -10.49 -3.79
C ASP A 84 5.62 -9.77 -2.45
N PHE A 85 6.15 -10.46 -1.46
CA PHE A 85 6.45 -9.90 -0.15
C PHE A 85 7.80 -9.19 -0.17
N ILE A 86 7.81 -7.88 0.04
CA ILE A 86 9.01 -7.05 0.02
C ILE A 86 9.28 -6.51 1.43
N GLU A 87 10.43 -6.92 1.96
CA GLU A 87 10.93 -6.51 3.26
C GLU A 87 11.71 -5.19 3.19
N SER A 88 11.73 -4.42 4.29
CA SER A 88 12.64 -3.29 4.48
C SER A 88 12.53 -2.21 3.40
N VAL A 89 11.29 -1.80 3.08
CA VAL A 89 11.05 -0.78 2.05
C VAL A 89 11.28 0.62 2.62
N THR A 90 12.16 1.37 1.96
CA THR A 90 12.42 2.78 2.25
C THR A 90 11.82 3.66 1.15
N PRO A 91 11.40 4.90 1.45
CA PRO A 91 10.76 5.78 0.47
C PRO A 91 11.61 6.01 -0.79
N ASP A 92 12.94 6.07 -0.65
CA ASP A 92 13.89 6.21 -1.77
C ASP A 92 13.88 5.02 -2.74
N LYS A 93 13.65 3.80 -2.23
CA LYS A 93 13.62 2.58 -3.05
C LYS A 93 12.30 2.39 -3.79
N VAL A 94 11.24 3.09 -3.39
CA VAL A 94 9.90 2.90 -3.97
C VAL A 94 9.91 3.20 -5.47
N SER A 95 10.60 4.23 -5.91
CA SER A 95 10.66 4.58 -7.34
C SER A 95 11.35 3.49 -8.18
N ASP A 96 12.41 2.88 -7.66
CA ASP A 96 13.12 1.78 -8.33
C ASP A 96 12.25 0.52 -8.36
N LEU A 97 11.59 0.24 -7.24
CA LEU A 97 10.70 -0.89 -7.07
C LEU A 97 9.50 -0.80 -8.03
N VAL A 98 8.87 0.37 -8.15
CA VAL A 98 7.80 0.59 -9.14
C VAL A 98 8.29 0.41 -10.58
N ARG A 99 9.54 0.80 -10.90
CA ARG A 99 10.15 0.58 -12.22
C ARG A 99 10.35 -0.90 -12.55
N LYS A 100 10.68 -1.73 -11.55
CA LYS A 100 10.87 -3.18 -11.75
C LYS A 100 9.60 -3.89 -12.25
N TYR A 101 8.42 -3.39 -11.87
CA TYR A 101 7.13 -3.95 -12.25
C TYR A 101 6.46 -3.24 -13.44
N LYS A 102 7.09 -2.19 -13.99
CA LYS A 102 6.53 -1.34 -15.05
C LYS A 102 6.83 -1.87 -16.45
#